data_AF-A0A841Z8S7-F1
#
_entry.id   AF-A0A841Z8S7-F1
#
_cell.length_a   1.000
_cell.length_b   1.000
_cell.length_c   1.000
_cell.angle_alpha   90.00
_cell.angle_beta   90.00
_cell.angle_gamma   90.00
#
_symmetry.space_group_name_H-M   'P 1'
#
loop_
_entity.id
_entity.type
_entity.pdbx_description
1 polymer ?
#
loop_
_entity_poly.entity_id
_entity_poly.type
_entity_poly.pdbx_seq_one_letter_code
_entity_poly.pdbx_strand_id
1 'polypeptide(L)'
;MSGKKESYKVKIWINGVEKELETKIKINLEEIPSEASKYYSEENGMICINEKFFDDSRKVPPDSRFIIDIDCKGVITNAKIGDSNPKLNKYIFLVLESPHRDEYTWKSECLTPSKPAQGTTGMRIEENLEYVLMAINPKLGNSLEVGKYEVILINPVPFQASLGSLYTGEIQGELRNEIWTLLWKDTKCKDEFLGTIAKKQQDVKLIINSCTIQLQKHVQQALTEPNKGYQIVKMRHPSQWNLGIDFTP
;
A
#
# COMPACT_ATOMS: atom_id res chain seq x y z
N MET A 1 5.59 -29.61 -18.14
CA MET A 1 6.08 -28.83 -19.29
C MET A 1 6.34 -27.43 -18.77
N SER A 2 7.56 -26.91 -18.86
CA SER A 2 7.84 -25.54 -18.41
C SER A 2 7.40 -24.58 -19.53
N GLY A 3 6.33 -23.82 -19.30
CA GLY A 3 5.88 -22.78 -20.24
C GLY A 3 7.03 -21.84 -20.59
N LYS A 4 7.16 -21.48 -21.86
CA LYS A 4 8.17 -20.51 -22.30
C LYS A 4 7.83 -19.16 -21.68
N LYS A 5 8.76 -18.60 -20.88
CA LYS A 5 8.67 -17.20 -20.45
C LYS A 5 8.97 -16.30 -21.65
N GLU A 6 7.96 -15.61 -22.12
CA GLU A 6 8.08 -14.62 -23.20
C GLU A 6 8.20 -13.22 -22.63
N SER A 7 8.83 -12.33 -23.39
CA SER A 7 9.11 -10.95 -22.96
C SER A 7 8.18 -10.00 -23.71
N TYR A 8 7.18 -9.48 -23.02
CA TYR A 8 6.17 -8.58 -23.60
C TYR A 8 6.43 -7.15 -23.19
N LYS A 9 6.19 -6.19 -24.10
CA LYS A 9 5.95 -4.81 -23.67
C LYS A 9 4.59 -4.71 -23.00
N VAL A 10 4.42 -3.71 -22.14
CA VAL A 10 3.14 -3.49 -21.44
C VAL A 10 2.51 -2.22 -21.95
N LYS A 11 1.22 -2.29 -22.25
CA LYS A 11 0.37 -1.15 -22.54
C LYS A 11 -0.71 -1.11 -21.47
N ILE A 12 -0.98 0.05 -20.88
CA ILE A 12 -1.99 0.20 -19.84
C ILE A 12 -2.99 1.29 -20.22
N TRP A 13 -4.25 1.06 -19.86
CA TRP A 13 -5.31 2.06 -19.95
C TRP A 13 -5.64 2.59 -18.56
N ILE A 14 -5.46 3.90 -18.35
CA ILE A 14 -5.81 4.59 -17.11
C ILE A 14 -6.66 5.81 -17.49
N ASN A 15 -7.86 5.91 -16.91
CA ASN A 15 -8.80 7.02 -17.13
C ASN A 15 -9.05 7.33 -18.62
N GLY A 16 -9.21 6.30 -19.45
CA GLY A 16 -9.43 6.46 -20.90
C GLY A 16 -8.19 6.89 -21.70
N VAL A 17 -7.01 6.93 -21.07
CA VAL A 17 -5.75 7.25 -21.74
C VAL A 17 -4.88 5.99 -21.82
N GLU A 18 -4.45 5.67 -23.04
CA GLU A 18 -3.48 4.62 -23.32
C GLU A 18 -2.05 5.10 -22.99
N LYS A 19 -1.28 4.26 -22.32
CA LYS A 19 0.16 4.46 -22.05
C LYS A 19 0.93 3.19 -22.39
N GLU A 20 1.88 3.30 -23.31
CA GLU A 20 2.89 2.27 -23.52
C GLU A 20 4.01 2.43 -22.49
N LEU A 21 4.38 1.32 -21.86
CA LEU A 21 5.50 1.22 -20.93
C LEU A 21 6.68 0.58 -21.66
N GLU A 22 7.86 1.16 -21.47
CA GLU A 22 9.09 0.65 -22.09
C GLU A 22 9.56 -0.66 -21.44
N THR A 23 9.17 -0.89 -20.19
CA THR A 23 9.53 -2.08 -19.43
C THR A 23 8.96 -3.34 -20.07
N LYS A 24 9.84 -4.32 -20.33
CA LYS A 24 9.43 -5.66 -20.77
C LYS A 24 9.20 -6.58 -19.59
N ILE A 25 8.15 -7.37 -19.64
CA ILE A 25 7.79 -8.31 -18.57
C ILE A 25 7.88 -9.74 -19.04
N LYS A 26 8.37 -10.60 -18.15
CA LYS A 26 8.37 -12.05 -18.35
C LYS A 26 7.10 -12.62 -17.73
N ILE A 27 6.12 -12.94 -18.56
CA ILE A 27 4.90 -13.62 -18.13
C ILE A 27 4.89 -15.02 -18.73
N ASN A 28 4.39 -15.99 -17.95
CA ASN A 28 3.88 -17.24 -18.49
C ASN A 28 2.36 -17.10 -18.64
N LEU A 29 1.86 -16.92 -19.87
CA LEU A 29 0.43 -16.72 -20.12
C LEU A 29 -0.40 -17.95 -19.70
N GLU A 30 0.19 -19.14 -19.70
CA GLU A 30 -0.46 -20.39 -19.26
C GLU A 30 -0.76 -20.41 -17.76
N GLU A 31 -0.07 -19.55 -16.97
CA GLU A 31 -0.27 -19.42 -15.53
C GLU A 31 -1.26 -18.32 -15.16
N ILE A 32 -1.75 -17.58 -16.15
CA ILE A 32 -2.74 -16.54 -15.91
C ILE A 32 -4.10 -17.23 -15.72
N PRO A 33 -4.82 -16.94 -14.61
CA PRO A 33 -6.19 -17.44 -14.44
C PRO A 33 -7.04 -17.07 -15.65
N SER A 34 -7.81 -18.02 -16.17
CA SER A 34 -8.70 -17.80 -17.33
C SER A 34 -9.62 -16.59 -17.16
N GLU A 35 -10.01 -16.34 -15.91
CA GLU A 35 -10.86 -15.25 -15.42
C GLU A 35 -10.19 -13.88 -15.57
N ALA A 36 -8.86 -13.84 -15.68
CA ALA A 36 -8.11 -12.62 -15.87
C ALA A 36 -8.14 -12.08 -17.29
N SER A 37 -8.59 -12.87 -18.27
CA SER A 37 -8.77 -12.47 -19.68
C SER A 37 -9.65 -11.23 -19.86
N LYS A 38 -10.50 -10.92 -18.87
CA LYS A 38 -11.31 -9.70 -18.86
C LYS A 38 -10.56 -8.45 -18.41
N TYR A 39 -9.30 -8.57 -18.01
CA TYR A 39 -8.43 -7.49 -17.53
C TYR A 39 -7.22 -7.23 -18.44
N TYR A 40 -6.94 -8.12 -19.39
CA TYR A 40 -5.87 -7.92 -20.37
C TYR A 40 -6.20 -8.53 -21.72
N SER A 41 -5.59 -8.00 -22.79
CA SER A 41 -5.50 -8.63 -24.11
C SER A 41 -4.04 -8.78 -24.52
N GLU A 42 -3.80 -9.62 -25.53
CA GLU A 42 -2.52 -9.70 -26.23
C GLU A 42 -2.67 -9.11 -27.62
N GLU A 43 -1.83 -8.13 -27.95
CA GLU A 43 -1.86 -7.44 -29.25
C GLU A 43 -0.42 -7.18 -29.73
N ASN A 44 -0.06 -7.72 -30.90
CA ASN A 44 1.25 -7.48 -31.53
C ASN A 44 2.47 -7.74 -30.61
N GLY A 45 2.42 -8.78 -29.76
CA GLY A 45 3.49 -9.10 -28.79
C GLY A 45 3.53 -8.16 -27.58
N MET A 46 2.44 -7.45 -27.30
CA MET A 46 2.24 -6.63 -26.11
C MET A 46 1.12 -7.19 -25.25
N ILE A 47 1.25 -7.02 -23.95
CA ILE A 47 0.15 -7.24 -23.00
C ILE A 47 -0.53 -5.90 -22.72
N CYS A 48 -1.81 -5.82 -23.06
CA CYS A 48 -2.62 -4.62 -22.93
C CYS A 48 -3.52 -4.75 -21.71
N ILE A 49 -3.16 -4.09 -20.61
CA ILE A 49 -3.96 -4.03 -19.38
C ILE A 49 -5.09 -3.03 -19.59
N ASN A 50 -6.33 -3.51 -19.43
CA ASN A 50 -7.49 -2.67 -19.64
C ASN A 50 -7.86 -1.85 -18.39
N GLU A 51 -8.70 -0.84 -18.61
CA GLU A 51 -9.14 0.08 -17.56
C GLU A 51 -9.90 -0.61 -16.41
N LYS A 52 -10.54 -1.77 -16.67
CA LYS A 52 -11.29 -2.52 -15.64
C LYS A 52 -10.36 -3.06 -14.55
N PHE A 53 -9.06 -3.20 -14.81
CA PHE A 53 -8.10 -3.60 -13.79
C PHE A 53 -7.85 -2.49 -12.75
N PHE A 54 -8.06 -1.23 -13.15
CA PHE A 54 -7.90 -0.04 -12.30
C PHE A 54 -9.24 0.66 -12.03
N ASP A 55 -10.35 -0.08 -12.11
CA ASP A 55 -11.68 0.44 -11.80
C ASP A 55 -11.85 0.71 -10.28
N ASP A 56 -12.70 1.67 -9.90
CA ASP A 56 -12.90 2.01 -8.48
C ASP A 56 -13.33 0.82 -7.60
N SER A 57 -13.95 -0.21 -8.19
CA SER A 57 -14.32 -1.45 -7.48
C SER A 57 -13.12 -2.38 -7.20
N ARG A 58 -11.94 -2.09 -7.76
CA ARG A 58 -10.66 -2.76 -7.44
C ARG A 58 -9.83 -2.02 -6.39
N LYS A 59 -10.28 -0.87 -5.89
CA LYS A 59 -9.53 -0.17 -4.84
C LYS A 59 -9.53 -0.99 -3.55
N VAL A 60 -8.34 -1.23 -3.00
CA VAL A 60 -8.20 -1.75 -1.64
C VAL A 60 -8.45 -0.60 -0.66
N PRO A 61 -9.49 -0.68 0.19
CA PRO A 61 -9.81 0.37 1.14
C PRO A 61 -8.76 0.45 2.27
N PRO A 62 -8.63 1.62 2.93
CA PRO A 62 -7.89 1.71 4.20
C PRO A 62 -8.46 0.74 5.25
N ASP A 63 -7.61 0.24 6.14
CA ASP A 63 -8.00 -0.70 7.18
C ASP A 63 -7.55 -0.25 8.57
N SER A 64 -8.54 0.04 9.42
CA SER A 64 -8.36 0.24 10.85
C SER A 64 -8.06 -1.12 11.49
N ARG A 65 -6.78 -1.37 11.79
CA ARG A 65 -6.31 -2.72 12.16
C ARG A 65 -5.91 -2.89 13.61
N PHE A 66 -5.27 -1.88 14.20
CA PHE A 66 -4.71 -1.99 15.55
C PHE A 66 -5.18 -0.86 16.45
N ILE A 67 -5.30 -1.16 17.73
CA ILE A 67 -5.30 -0.16 18.80
C ILE A 67 -3.95 -0.24 19.50
N ILE A 68 -3.29 0.91 19.62
CA ILE A 68 -2.10 1.07 20.44
C ILE A 68 -2.53 1.72 21.75
N ASP A 69 -2.15 1.14 22.88
CA ASP A 69 -2.34 1.74 24.21
C ASP A 69 -0.97 2.15 24.77
N ILE A 70 -0.86 3.41 25.16
CA ILE A 70 0.32 3.97 25.82
C ILE A 70 -0.06 4.30 27.25
N ASP A 71 0.55 3.60 28.21
CA ASP A 71 0.26 3.80 29.63
C ASP A 71 1.02 4.99 30.23
N CYS A 72 0.76 5.30 31.50
CA CYS A 72 1.41 6.41 32.21
C CYS A 72 2.92 6.25 32.41
N LYS A 73 3.47 5.06 32.17
CA LYS A 73 4.91 4.77 32.21
C LYS A 73 5.53 4.80 30.80
N GLY A 74 4.74 5.09 29.78
CA GLY A 74 5.16 5.08 28.37
C GLY A 74 5.30 3.68 27.78
N VAL A 75 4.76 2.65 28.45
CA VAL A 75 4.73 1.29 27.90
C VAL A 75 3.71 1.28 26.77
N ILE A 76 4.15 0.83 25.60
CA ILE A 76 3.34 0.72 24.40
C ILE A 76 2.90 -0.72 24.28
N THR A 77 1.61 -0.96 24.09
CA THR A 77 1.06 -2.29 23.79
C THR A 77 0.17 -2.19 22.55
N ASN A 78 0.07 -3.28 21.78
CA ASN A 78 -0.84 -3.35 20.65
C ASN A 78 -1.95 -4.41 20.85
N ALA A 79 -3.11 -4.16 20.26
CA ALA A 79 -4.21 -5.11 20.16
C ALA A 79 -4.84 -5.01 18.78
N LYS A 80 -5.22 -6.15 18.18
CA LYS A 80 -6.02 -6.13 16.94
C LYS A 80 -7.41 -5.59 17.24
N ILE A 81 -7.93 -4.76 16.33
CA ILE A 81 -9.32 -4.31 16.38
C ILE A 81 -10.22 -5.51 16.06
N GLY A 82 -11.02 -5.94 17.04
CA GLY A 82 -12.13 -6.87 16.82
C GLY A 82 -13.38 -6.14 16.30
N ASP A 83 -14.50 -6.85 16.21
CA ASP A 83 -15.75 -6.30 15.63
C ASP A 83 -16.31 -5.08 16.38
N SER A 84 -15.98 -4.91 17.66
CA SER A 84 -16.31 -3.71 18.43
C SER A 84 -15.22 -2.65 18.26
N ASN A 85 -15.42 -1.71 17.35
CA ASN A 85 -14.48 -0.61 17.11
C ASN A 85 -14.79 0.57 18.06
N PRO A 86 -13.97 0.83 19.11
CA PRO A 86 -14.19 2.01 19.94
C PRO A 86 -13.99 3.27 19.09
N LYS A 87 -14.87 4.26 19.26
CA LYS A 87 -14.65 5.59 18.65
C LYS A 87 -13.43 6.24 19.29
N LEU A 88 -12.29 6.20 18.62
CA LEU A 88 -11.05 6.86 19.04
C LEU A 88 -10.86 8.20 18.30
N ASN A 89 -10.08 9.09 18.91
CA ASN A 89 -9.74 10.42 18.41
C ASN A 89 -8.22 10.67 18.37
N LYS A 90 -7.43 9.59 18.32
CA LYS A 90 -5.99 9.66 18.07
C LYS A 90 -5.65 8.63 17.00
N TYR A 91 -5.02 9.06 15.92
CA TYR A 91 -4.73 8.20 14.77
C TYR A 91 -3.24 8.14 14.47
N ILE A 92 -2.79 6.95 14.09
CA ILE A 92 -1.51 6.69 13.46
C ILE A 92 -1.78 6.11 12.07
N PHE A 93 -1.28 6.76 11.02
CA PHE A 93 -1.35 6.21 9.68
C PHE A 93 -0.08 5.41 9.37
N LEU A 94 -0.23 4.15 8.97
CA LEU A 94 0.84 3.35 8.40
C LEU A 94 0.66 3.30 6.88
N VAL A 95 1.47 4.07 6.17
CA VAL A 95 1.40 4.23 4.72
C VAL A 95 2.28 3.18 4.05
N LEU A 96 1.65 2.31 3.27
CA LEU A 96 2.27 1.29 2.43
C LEU A 96 2.38 1.81 0.99
N GLU A 97 2.93 1.04 0.06
CA GLU A 97 3.12 1.45 -1.34
C GLU A 97 1.87 1.26 -2.19
N SER A 98 1.45 0.01 -2.36
CA SER A 98 0.30 -0.43 -3.16
C SER A 98 -0.04 -1.85 -2.74
N PRO A 99 -1.29 -2.29 -2.92
CA PRO A 99 -1.67 -3.69 -2.74
C PRO A 99 -0.82 -4.68 -3.55
N HIS A 100 -0.63 -5.89 -3.02
CA HIS A 100 -0.06 -7.05 -3.69
C HIS A 100 -1.15 -8.09 -4.02
N ARG A 101 -0.73 -9.31 -4.40
CA ARG A 101 -1.63 -10.40 -4.80
C ARG A 101 -2.55 -10.83 -3.67
N ASP A 102 -2.03 -10.92 -2.45
CA ASP A 102 -2.74 -11.45 -1.29
C ASP A 102 -3.89 -10.52 -0.84
N GLU A 103 -3.87 -9.26 -1.29
CA GLU A 103 -4.93 -8.28 -1.04
C GLU A 103 -6.11 -8.41 -2.04
N TYR A 104 -6.08 -9.40 -2.94
CA TYR A 104 -7.18 -9.69 -3.87
C TYR A 104 -7.55 -11.17 -3.88
N THR A 105 -8.79 -11.44 -4.23
CA THR A 105 -9.28 -12.81 -4.43
C THR A 105 -10.17 -12.86 -5.67
N TRP A 106 -10.06 -13.94 -6.44
CA TRP A 106 -10.98 -14.24 -7.53
C TRP A 106 -12.31 -14.75 -6.97
N LYS A 107 -13.40 -14.01 -7.21
CA LYS A 107 -14.77 -14.40 -6.82
C LYS A 107 -15.69 -14.19 -8.00
N SER A 108 -16.42 -15.23 -8.41
CA SER A 108 -17.33 -15.17 -9.56
C SER A 108 -16.64 -14.53 -10.78
N GLU A 109 -15.45 -15.04 -11.08
CA GLU A 109 -14.54 -14.54 -12.12
C GLU A 109 -14.03 -13.11 -11.94
N CYS A 110 -14.41 -12.38 -10.90
CA CYS A 110 -14.01 -10.99 -10.64
C CYS A 110 -12.87 -10.89 -9.62
N LEU A 111 -11.90 -10.03 -9.91
CA LEU A 111 -10.84 -9.70 -8.98
C LEU A 111 -11.40 -8.79 -7.87
N THR A 112 -11.58 -9.32 -6.67
CA THR A 112 -12.21 -8.61 -5.57
C THR A 112 -11.15 -8.16 -4.56
N PRO A 113 -11.05 -6.86 -4.23
CA PRO A 113 -10.11 -6.39 -3.22
C PRO A 113 -10.53 -6.84 -1.81
N SER A 114 -9.55 -7.01 -0.93
CA SER A 114 -9.72 -7.29 0.50
C SER A 114 -9.27 -6.07 1.31
N LYS A 115 -8.28 -6.22 2.19
CA LYS A 115 -7.68 -5.16 3.01
C LYS A 115 -6.18 -5.04 2.68
N PRO A 116 -5.47 -3.97 3.06
CA PRO A 116 -4.02 -3.86 2.85
C PRO A 116 -3.23 -4.96 3.58
N ALA A 117 -2.02 -5.30 3.12
CA ALA A 117 -1.09 -6.18 3.83
C ALA A 117 -1.75 -7.46 4.41
N GLN A 118 -2.33 -8.31 3.57
CA GLN A 118 -2.93 -9.60 3.98
C GLN A 118 -1.92 -10.77 3.94
N GLY A 119 -0.76 -10.57 3.32
CA GLY A 119 0.30 -11.57 3.26
C GLY A 119 1.37 -11.38 4.34
N THR A 120 2.61 -11.75 3.99
CA THR A 120 3.80 -11.64 4.86
C THR A 120 4.00 -10.24 5.42
N THR A 121 3.72 -9.19 4.66
CA THR A 121 3.78 -7.80 5.14
C THR A 121 2.87 -7.58 6.35
N GLY A 122 1.66 -8.14 6.34
CA GLY A 122 0.71 -8.04 7.44
C GLY A 122 1.24 -8.70 8.70
N MET A 123 1.70 -9.94 8.60
CA MET A 123 2.31 -10.68 9.72
C MET A 123 3.47 -9.90 10.34
N ARG A 124 4.35 -9.31 9.52
CA ARG A 124 5.47 -8.50 10.00
C ARG A 124 5.02 -7.24 10.73
N ILE A 125 3.94 -6.60 10.29
CA ILE A 125 3.38 -5.45 10.99
C ILE A 125 2.87 -5.90 12.36
N GLU A 126 2.09 -6.97 12.41
CA GLU A 126 1.54 -7.50 13.67
C GLU A 126 2.63 -7.83 14.70
N GLU A 127 3.70 -8.49 14.27
CA GLU A 127 4.82 -8.91 15.13
C GLU A 127 5.69 -7.75 15.63
N ASN A 128 5.82 -6.66 14.85
CA ASN A 128 6.87 -5.66 15.09
C ASN A 128 6.36 -4.24 15.35
N LEU A 129 5.06 -3.96 15.16
CA LEU A 129 4.53 -2.59 15.27
C LEU A 129 4.77 -1.95 16.64
N GLU A 130 4.64 -2.72 17.73
CA GLU A 130 4.92 -2.23 19.09
C GLU A 130 6.38 -1.80 19.22
N TYR A 131 7.32 -2.67 18.83
CA TYR A 131 8.75 -2.39 18.86
C TYR A 131 9.12 -1.20 17.97
N VAL A 132 8.48 -1.06 16.81
CA VAL A 132 8.61 0.11 15.92
C VAL A 132 8.23 1.38 16.65
N LEU A 133 7.05 1.42 17.28
CA LEU A 133 6.57 2.60 17.99
C LEU A 133 7.46 2.95 19.19
N MET A 134 7.95 1.94 19.93
CA MET A 134 8.89 2.13 21.04
C MET A 134 10.22 2.73 20.57
N ALA A 135 10.69 2.38 19.38
CA ALA A 135 11.95 2.88 18.84
C ALA A 135 11.83 4.31 18.26
N ILE A 136 10.68 4.66 17.68
CA ILE A 136 10.49 5.98 17.04
C ILE A 136 10.02 7.04 18.04
N ASN A 137 9.16 6.71 19.00
CA ASN A 137 8.52 7.72 19.86
C ASN A 137 9.54 8.57 20.65
N PRO A 138 10.59 8.00 21.27
CA PRO A 138 11.61 8.81 21.96
C PRO A 138 12.36 9.76 21.03
N LYS A 139 12.61 9.36 19.77
CA LYS A 139 13.30 10.22 18.79
C LYS A 139 12.41 11.33 18.24
N LEU A 140 11.09 11.18 18.39
CA LEU A 140 10.09 12.23 18.15
C LEU A 140 9.82 13.08 19.40
N GLY A 141 10.69 13.02 20.41
CA GLY A 141 10.52 13.79 21.65
C GLY A 141 9.34 13.32 22.51
N ASN A 142 8.98 12.03 22.42
CA ASN A 142 7.80 11.44 23.08
C ASN A 142 6.47 12.11 22.70
N SER A 143 6.33 12.44 21.41
CA SER A 143 5.12 13.08 20.86
C SER A 143 3.84 12.22 20.96
N LEU A 144 3.95 10.90 21.14
CA LEU A 144 2.81 10.04 21.43
C LEU A 144 2.54 10.02 22.94
N GLU A 145 1.55 10.81 23.35
CA GLU A 145 1.04 10.92 24.71
C GLU A 145 0.33 9.64 25.19
N VAL A 146 0.10 9.55 26.50
CA VAL A 146 -0.75 8.52 27.13
C VAL A 146 -2.12 8.43 26.44
N GLY A 147 -2.61 7.20 26.28
CA GLY A 147 -3.94 6.89 25.77
C GLY A 147 -3.92 5.95 24.57
N LYS A 148 -5.08 5.84 23.93
CA LYS A 148 -5.34 4.87 22.86
C LYS A 148 -5.30 5.51 21.47
N TYR A 149 -4.64 4.84 20.53
CA TYR A 149 -4.49 5.27 19.15
C TYR A 149 -5.01 4.20 18.20
N GLU A 150 -5.77 4.60 17.21
CA GLU A 150 -6.17 3.74 16.11
C GLU A 150 -5.10 3.76 15.01
N VAL A 151 -4.64 2.60 14.59
CA VAL A 151 -3.67 2.44 13.49
C VAL A 151 -4.43 2.08 12.23
N ILE A 152 -4.31 2.96 11.23
CA ILE A 152 -4.94 2.81 9.92
C ILE A 152 -3.86 2.46 8.90
N LEU A 153 -3.95 1.29 8.30
CA LEU A 153 -3.13 0.89 7.17
C LEU A 153 -3.73 1.47 5.90
N ILE A 154 -2.91 2.11 5.08
CA ILE A 154 -3.39 2.78 3.86
C ILE A 154 -2.38 2.65 2.72
N ASN A 155 -2.90 2.48 1.51
CA ASN A 155 -2.12 2.57 0.27
C ASN A 155 -2.42 3.91 -0.44
N PRO A 156 -1.41 4.73 -0.76
CA PRO A 156 -1.55 5.98 -1.51
C PRO A 156 -1.99 5.72 -2.95
N VAL A 157 -1.59 4.59 -3.53
CA VAL A 157 -2.17 4.04 -4.76
C VAL A 157 -2.92 2.77 -4.36
N PRO A 158 -4.26 2.79 -4.26
CA PRO A 158 -5.07 1.68 -3.75
C PRO A 158 -5.27 0.54 -4.77
N PHE A 159 -4.42 0.45 -5.79
CA PHE A 159 -4.49 -0.55 -6.86
C PHE A 159 -3.25 -1.44 -6.89
N GLN A 160 -3.38 -2.67 -7.35
CA GLN A 160 -2.25 -3.59 -7.50
C GLN A 160 -1.32 -3.18 -8.65
N ALA A 161 -0.42 -2.23 -8.40
CA ALA A 161 0.53 -1.75 -9.39
C ALA A 161 1.52 -2.82 -9.87
N SER A 162 1.75 -3.88 -9.09
CA SER A 162 2.64 -4.99 -9.47
C SER A 162 2.05 -5.95 -10.49
N LEU A 163 0.76 -5.82 -10.82
CA LEU A 163 -0.02 -6.75 -11.64
C LEU A 163 0.01 -8.20 -11.15
N GLY A 164 0.26 -8.41 -9.85
CA GLY A 164 0.48 -9.74 -9.27
C GLY A 164 -0.66 -10.75 -9.50
N SER A 165 -1.90 -10.30 -9.75
CA SER A 165 -3.02 -11.18 -10.08
C SER A 165 -3.06 -11.64 -11.54
N LEU A 166 -2.23 -11.06 -12.41
CA LEU A 166 -2.20 -11.32 -13.85
C LEU A 166 -1.00 -12.15 -14.31
N TYR A 167 -0.17 -12.64 -13.39
CA TYR A 167 0.91 -13.58 -13.71
C TYR A 167 1.39 -14.26 -12.44
N THR A 168 2.00 -15.45 -12.56
CA THR A 168 2.73 -16.05 -11.44
C THR A 168 4.24 -15.86 -11.65
N GLY A 169 4.94 -15.38 -10.62
CA GLY A 169 6.34 -14.99 -10.74
C GLY A 169 6.76 -13.92 -9.73
N GLU A 170 8.03 -13.54 -9.83
CA GLU A 170 8.62 -12.48 -9.01
C GLU A 170 8.06 -11.12 -9.41
N ILE A 171 7.90 -10.25 -8.41
CA ILE A 171 7.45 -8.87 -8.62
C ILE A 171 8.42 -8.15 -9.55
N GLN A 172 7.91 -7.66 -10.67
CA GLN A 172 8.63 -6.79 -11.58
C GLN A 172 8.68 -5.37 -10.99
N GLY A 173 9.70 -5.07 -10.19
CA GLY A 173 9.80 -3.83 -9.41
C GLY A 173 9.78 -2.54 -10.24
N GLU A 174 10.40 -2.54 -11.42
CA GLU A 174 10.42 -1.39 -12.35
C GLU A 174 9.02 -1.13 -12.91
N LEU A 175 8.36 -2.16 -13.43
CA LEU A 175 6.97 -2.08 -13.90
C LEU A 175 6.03 -1.56 -12.81
N ARG A 176 6.12 -2.13 -11.59
CA ARG A 176 5.32 -1.69 -10.44
C ARG A 176 5.52 -0.20 -10.20
N ASN A 177 6.77 0.27 -10.20
CA ASN A 177 7.08 1.67 -9.93
C ASN A 177 6.57 2.60 -11.04
N GLU A 178 6.64 2.19 -12.31
CA GLU A 178 6.08 2.94 -13.44
C GLU A 178 4.55 3.05 -13.34
N ILE A 179 3.85 1.92 -13.18
CA ILE A 179 2.38 1.88 -13.04
C ILE A 179 1.94 2.69 -11.82
N TRP A 180 2.61 2.51 -10.68
CA TRP A 180 2.35 3.28 -9.47
C TRP A 180 2.49 4.78 -9.72
N THR A 181 3.57 5.19 -10.40
CA THR A 181 3.85 6.60 -10.69
C THR A 181 2.81 7.19 -11.63
N LEU A 182 2.34 6.44 -12.61
CA LEU A 182 1.27 6.86 -13.51
C LEU A 182 -0.04 7.06 -12.75
N LEU A 183 -0.45 6.08 -11.94
CA LEU A 183 -1.66 6.17 -11.11
C LEU A 183 -1.59 7.31 -10.08
N TRP A 184 -0.41 7.56 -9.52
CA TRP A 184 -0.19 8.64 -8.55
C TRP A 184 -0.24 10.03 -9.19
N LYS A 185 0.34 10.19 -10.39
CA LYS A 185 0.33 11.46 -11.14
C LYS A 185 -1.03 11.76 -11.74
N ASP A 186 -1.80 10.74 -12.10
CA ASP A 186 -3.15 10.86 -12.62
C ASP A 186 -4.17 11.10 -11.48
N THR A 187 -3.95 12.23 -10.81
CA THR A 187 -4.66 12.98 -9.75
C THR A 187 -5.56 12.25 -8.74
N LYS A 188 -6.48 11.37 -9.14
CA LYS A 188 -7.47 10.78 -8.22
C LYS A 188 -6.86 10.02 -7.05
N CYS A 189 -5.83 9.20 -7.27
CA CYS A 189 -5.22 8.41 -6.18
C CYS A 189 -4.59 9.33 -5.11
N LYS A 190 -3.84 10.33 -5.55
CA LYS A 190 -3.18 11.29 -4.66
C LYS A 190 -4.21 12.08 -3.86
N ASP A 191 -5.23 12.61 -4.53
CA ASP A 191 -6.23 13.46 -3.89
C ASP A 191 -7.11 12.67 -2.92
N GLU A 192 -7.48 11.42 -3.26
CA GLU A 192 -8.21 10.53 -2.36
C GLU A 192 -7.40 10.13 -1.13
N PHE A 193 -6.10 9.84 -1.31
CA PHE A 193 -5.18 9.55 -0.23
C PHE A 193 -5.06 10.73 0.74
N LEU A 194 -4.79 11.93 0.23
CA LEU A 194 -4.69 13.14 1.04
C LEU A 194 -6.03 13.50 1.69
N GLY A 195 -7.14 13.34 0.96
CA GLY A 195 -8.49 13.56 1.48
C GLY A 195 -8.85 12.59 2.62
N THR A 196 -8.37 11.34 2.56
CA THR A 196 -8.56 10.37 3.64
C THR A 196 -7.85 10.79 4.92
N ILE A 197 -6.62 11.28 4.82
CA ILE A 197 -5.86 11.80 5.96
C ILE A 197 -6.49 13.10 6.49
N ALA A 198 -6.87 14.01 5.58
CA ALA A 198 -7.45 15.31 5.92
C ALA A 198 -8.74 15.19 6.75
N LYS A 199 -9.59 14.19 6.45
CA LYS A 199 -10.82 13.90 7.21
C LYS A 199 -10.58 13.61 8.70
N LYS A 200 -9.36 13.23 9.08
CA LYS A 200 -8.95 12.91 10.46
C LYS A 200 -7.88 13.85 11.00
N GLN A 201 -7.52 14.91 10.26
CA GLN A 201 -6.27 15.67 10.47
C GLN A 201 -6.07 16.17 11.90
N GLN A 202 -7.11 16.67 12.57
CA GLN A 202 -7.03 17.20 13.95
C GLN A 202 -6.61 16.13 14.98
N ASP A 203 -6.88 14.86 14.65
CA ASP A 203 -6.68 13.71 15.51
C ASP A 203 -5.46 12.86 15.07
N VAL A 204 -4.87 13.14 13.90
CA VAL A 204 -3.65 12.44 13.45
C VAL A 204 -2.48 12.90 14.31
N LYS A 205 -1.75 11.94 14.89
CA LYS A 205 -0.55 12.22 15.69
C LYS A 205 0.73 11.84 14.95
N LEU A 206 0.66 10.77 14.17
CA LEU A 206 1.82 10.23 13.46
C LEU A 206 1.43 9.64 12.11
N ILE A 207 2.27 9.89 11.10
CA ILE A 207 2.26 9.19 9.82
C ILE A 207 3.59 8.46 9.66
N ILE A 208 3.54 7.14 9.54
CA ILE A 208 4.67 6.28 9.23
C ILE A 208 4.64 5.98 7.73
N ASN A 209 5.51 6.63 6.98
CA ASN A 209 5.66 6.39 5.54
C ASN A 209 6.61 5.21 5.32
N SER A 210 6.04 4.02 5.13
CA SER A 210 6.77 2.76 4.90
C SER A 210 6.71 2.29 3.44
N CYS A 211 6.46 3.20 2.50
CA CYS A 211 6.59 2.89 1.08
C CYS A 211 8.00 2.39 0.73
N THR A 212 8.10 1.62 -0.35
CA THR A 212 9.40 1.31 -0.96
C THR A 212 10.18 2.60 -1.27
N ILE A 213 11.51 2.57 -1.10
CA ILE A 213 12.37 3.77 -1.13
C ILE A 213 12.15 4.62 -2.39
N GLN A 214 11.98 3.99 -3.55
CA GLN A 214 11.77 4.67 -4.82
C GLN A 214 10.48 5.50 -4.85
N LEU A 215 9.43 5.03 -4.17
CA LEU A 215 8.09 5.63 -4.15
C LEU A 215 7.88 6.55 -2.95
N GLN A 216 8.61 6.31 -1.86
CA GLN A 216 8.52 7.05 -0.59
C GLN A 216 8.67 8.56 -0.79
N LYS A 217 9.53 9.01 -1.71
CA LYS A 217 9.74 10.43 -2.03
C LYS A 217 8.47 11.13 -2.51
N HIS A 218 7.65 10.45 -3.31
CA HIS A 218 6.41 11.03 -3.87
C HIS A 218 5.36 11.25 -2.79
N VAL A 219 5.22 10.26 -1.90
CA VAL A 219 4.32 10.32 -0.75
C VAL A 219 4.82 11.36 0.26
N GLN A 220 6.12 11.38 0.54
CA GLN A 220 6.72 12.35 1.45
C GLN A 220 6.41 13.77 0.97
N GLN A 221 6.72 14.09 -0.29
CA GLN A 221 6.47 15.39 -0.89
C GLN A 221 5.01 15.84 -0.74
N ALA A 222 4.05 14.92 -0.91
CA ALA A 222 2.63 15.22 -0.78
C ALA A 222 2.18 15.43 0.68
N LEU A 223 2.87 14.83 1.65
CA LEU A 223 2.55 14.95 3.07
C LEU A 223 3.20 16.18 3.74
N THR A 224 4.36 16.64 3.24
CA THR A 224 5.18 17.73 3.83
C THR A 224 4.67 19.17 3.59
N GLU A 225 3.37 19.38 3.48
CA GLU A 225 2.83 20.74 3.53
C GLU A 225 2.94 21.32 4.95
N PRO A 226 3.31 22.60 5.13
CA PRO A 226 3.46 23.21 6.46
C PRO A 226 2.19 23.10 7.32
N ASN A 227 2.37 23.00 8.65
CA ASN A 227 1.35 23.22 9.67
C ASN A 227 0.22 22.17 9.79
N LYS A 228 0.50 20.88 9.55
CA LYS A 228 -0.53 19.85 9.65
C LYS A 228 -0.74 19.19 11.02
N GLY A 229 0.06 19.57 12.03
CA GLY A 229 -0.15 19.17 13.43
C GLY A 229 0.21 17.71 13.77
N TYR A 230 0.65 16.93 12.79
CA TYR A 230 1.13 15.55 12.95
C TYR A 230 2.63 15.44 12.66
N GLN A 231 3.28 14.43 13.23
CA GLN A 231 4.64 14.03 12.88
C GLN A 231 4.63 13.10 11.66
N ILE A 232 5.67 13.15 10.85
CA ILE A 232 5.89 12.19 9.75
C ILE A 232 7.24 11.52 9.99
N VAL A 233 7.31 10.21 9.81
CA VAL A 233 8.58 9.48 9.76
C VAL A 233 8.64 8.62 8.51
N LYS A 234 9.81 8.54 7.89
CA LYS A 234 10.12 7.59 6.83
C LYS A 234 10.72 6.35 7.44
N MET A 235 10.21 5.18 7.07
CA MET A 235 10.71 3.89 7.51
C MET A 235 10.94 2.94 6.34
N ARG A 236 11.74 1.90 6.54
CA ARG A 236 11.79 0.77 5.61
C ARG A 236 10.41 0.10 5.52
N HIS A 237 10.18 -0.57 4.40
CA HIS A 237 8.96 -1.33 4.16
C HIS A 237 8.80 -2.43 5.23
N PRO A 238 7.57 -2.76 5.71
CA PRO A 238 7.39 -3.67 6.85
C PRO A 238 7.91 -5.09 6.61
N SER A 239 8.01 -5.52 5.35
CA SER A 239 8.68 -6.79 5.00
C SER A 239 10.15 -6.86 5.43
N GLN A 240 10.77 -5.74 5.82
CA GLN A 240 12.16 -5.64 6.25
C GLN A 240 12.33 -5.32 7.74
N TRP A 241 11.25 -5.20 8.52
CA TRP A 241 11.36 -4.79 9.93
C TRP A 241 12.12 -5.79 10.83
N ASN A 242 12.21 -7.06 10.43
CA ASN A 242 13.05 -8.05 11.11
C ASN A 242 14.57 -7.82 10.95
N LEU A 243 15.00 -6.98 10.01
CA LEU A 243 16.40 -6.65 9.77
C LEU A 243 16.88 -5.46 10.63
N GLY A 244 16.02 -4.98 11.53
CA GLY A 244 16.25 -3.81 12.36
C GLY A 244 15.40 -2.61 11.94
N ILE A 245 15.25 -1.68 12.88
CA ILE A 245 14.47 -0.45 12.68
C ILE A 245 15.42 0.65 12.21
N ASP A 246 15.22 1.09 10.97
CA ASP A 246 15.91 2.23 10.38
C ASP A 246 14.85 3.25 9.92
N PHE A 247 15.01 4.50 10.34
CA PHE A 247 14.06 5.56 10.04
C PHE A 247 14.72 6.93 9.97
N THR A 248 14.10 7.81 9.19
CA THR A 248 14.47 9.22 9.07
C THR A 248 13.25 10.09 9.37
N PRO A 249 13.38 11.14 10.21
CA PRO A 249 12.36 12.18 10.35
C PRO A 249 12.05 12.86 9.00
#